data_AF-A0A2V9MW67-F1
#
_entry.id   AF-A0A2V9MW67-F1
#
_cell.length_a   1.000
_cell.length_b   1.000
_cell.length_c   1.000
_cell.angle_alpha   90.00
_cell.angle_beta   90.00
_cell.angle_gamma   90.00
#
_symmetry.space_group_name_H-M   'P 1'
#
loop_
_entity.id
_entity.type
_entity.pdbx_description
1 polymer ?
#
loop_
_entity_poly.entity_id
_entity_poly.type
_entity_poly.pdbx_seq_one_letter_code
_entity_poly.pdbx_strand_id
1 'polypeptide(L)' 'SLMFPTIFALGLKGLGPNTKIGGSLLVMAIVGGALMPLLMGRIADIRHSIAPAYLVPLIAYVVVAIYAFAGARPRPVTA' A
#
# COMPACT_ATOMS: atom_id res chain seq x y z
N SER A 1 6.89 -1.74 -10.64
CA SER A 1 6.75 -1.93 -9.18
C SER A 1 6.47 -3.39 -8.90
N LEU A 2 7.31 -4.07 -8.11
CA LEU A 2 7.09 -5.47 -7.70
C LEU A 2 6.09 -5.57 -6.54
N MET A 3 5.93 -4.50 -5.76
CA MET A 3 5.13 -4.53 -4.53
C MET A 3 3.62 -4.59 -4.81
N PHE A 4 3.13 -3.85 -5.79
CA PHE A 4 1.71 -3.83 -6.12
C PHE A 4 1.14 -5.21 -6.50
N PRO A 5 1.70 -5.95 -7.48
CA PRO A 5 1.19 -7.28 -7.82
C PRO A 5 1.33 -8.26 -6.65
N THR A 6 2.37 -8.15 -5.81
CA THR A 6 2.53 -9.00 -4.62
C THR A 6 1.47 -8.71 -3.56
N ILE A 7 1.23 -7.44 -3.20
CA ILE A 7 0.18 -7.04 -2.25
C ILE A 7 -1.19 -7.45 -2.79
N PHE A 8 -1.42 -7.28 -4.08
CA PHE A 8 -2.68 -7.65 -4.72
C PHE A 8 -2.92 -9.18 -4.67
N ALA A 9 -1.92 -9.97 -5.05
CA ALA A 9 -2.00 -11.43 -4.98
C ALA A 9 -2.19 -11.93 -3.54
N LEU A 10 -1.44 -11.39 -2.57
CA LEU A 10 -1.55 -11.76 -1.16
C LEU A 10 -2.87 -11.31 -0.54
N GLY A 11 -3.35 -10.11 -0.88
CA GLY A 11 -4.59 -9.55 -0.36
C GLY A 11 -5.85 -10.25 -0.88
N LEU A 12 -5.78 -10.89 -2.04
CA LEU A 12 -6.89 -11.67 -2.61
C LEU A 12 -6.84 -13.16 -2.29
N LYS A 13 -5.72 -13.66 -1.76
CA LYS A 13 -5.56 -15.08 -1.47
C LYS A 13 -6.55 -15.53 -0.38
N GLY A 14 -7.36 -16.55 -0.71
CA GLY A 14 -8.31 -17.15 0.23
C GLY A 14 -9.63 -16.38 0.42
N LEU A 15 -9.94 -15.41 -0.45
CA LEU A 15 -11.21 -14.67 -0.40
C LEU A 15 -12.39 -15.41 -1.06
N GLY A 16 -12.13 -16.44 -1.87
CA GLY A 16 -13.18 -17.24 -2.53
C GLY A 16 -14.14 -16.35 -3.35
N PRO A 17 -15.47 -16.45 -3.14
CA PRO A 17 -16.46 -15.62 -3.85
C PRO A 17 -16.25 -14.12 -3.70
N ASN A 18 -15.61 -13.67 -2.62
CA ASN A 18 -15.38 -12.25 -2.34
C ASN A 18 -14.17 -11.66 -3.09
N THR A 19 -13.43 -12.47 -3.85
CA THR A 19 -12.21 -12.04 -4.56
C THR A 19 -12.47 -10.84 -5.48
N LYS A 20 -13.61 -10.83 -6.18
CA LYS A 20 -13.98 -9.70 -7.07
C LYS A 20 -14.15 -8.39 -6.29
N ILE A 21 -14.86 -8.45 -5.16
CA ILE A 21 -15.12 -7.28 -4.30
C ILE A 21 -13.80 -6.83 -3.64
N GLY A 22 -13.03 -7.76 -3.10
CA GLY A 22 -11.71 -7.48 -2.54
C GLY A 22 -10.78 -6.79 -3.54
N GLY A 23 -10.79 -7.26 -4.81
CA GLY A 23 -10.01 -6.66 -5.90
C GLY A 23 -10.43 -5.22 -6.17
N SER A 24 -11.74 -4.95 -6.25
CA SER A 24 -12.23 -3.58 -6.44
C SER A 24 -11.85 -2.65 -5.30
N LEU A 25 -11.88 -3.12 -4.05
CA LEU A 25 -11.48 -2.31 -2.89
C LEU A 25 -9.98 -1.96 -2.92
N LEU A 26 -9.12 -2.92 -3.30
CA LEU A 26 -7.69 -2.68 -3.46
C LEU A 26 -7.40 -1.63 -4.55
N VAL A 27 -8.14 -1.67 -5.66
CA VAL A 27 -8.01 -0.66 -6.73
C VAL A 27 -8.50 0.71 -6.26
N MET A 28 -9.63 0.78 -5.56
CA MET A 28 -10.15 2.04 -5.01
C MET A 28 -9.18 2.68 -4.01
N ALA A 29 -8.48 1.86 -3.22
CA ALA A 29 -7.48 2.33 -2.27
C ALA A 29 -6.29 3.08 -2.94
N ILE A 30 -6.01 2.82 -4.23
CA ILE A 30 -4.97 3.54 -4.99
C ILE A 30 -5.27 5.04 -5.04
N VAL A 31 -6.54 5.42 -5.17
CA VAL A 31 -6.96 6.83 -5.18
C VAL A 31 -6.59 7.53 -3.87
N GLY A 32 -6.71 6.82 -2.74
CA GLY A 32 -6.24 7.32 -1.44
C GLY A 32 -4.73 7.58 -1.40
N GLY A 33 -3.94 6.86 -2.21
CA GLY A 33 -2.51 7.08 -2.36
C GLY A 33 -2.13 8.42 -3.03
N ALA A 34 -3.05 9.05 -3.76
CA ALA A 34 -2.81 10.34 -4.42
C ALA A 34 -2.64 11.51 -3.42
N LEU A 35 -3.04 11.32 -2.16
CA LEU A 35 -2.81 12.27 -1.07
C LEU A 35 -1.33 12.36 -0.67
N MET A 36 -0.56 11.28 -0.81
CA MET A 36 0.83 11.23 -0.37
C MET A 36 1.75 12.18 -1.17
N PRO A 37 1.68 12.27 -2.52
CA PRO A 37 2.40 13.28 -3.28
C PRO A 37 2.05 14.73 -2.89
N LEU A 38 0.78 15.01 -2.59
CA LEU A 38 0.35 16.34 -2.14
C LEU A 38 1.00 16.71 -0.79
N LEU A 39 1.03 15.76 0.15
CA LEU A 39 1.70 15.95 1.44
C LEU A 39 3.21 16.17 1.25
N MET A 40 3.85 15.39 0.38
CA MET A 40 5.27 15.51 0.07
C MET A 40 5.59 16.89 -0.53
N GLY A 41 4.79 17.37 -1.47
CA GLY A 41 4.93 18.70 -2.06
C GLY A 41 4.83 19.81 -1.02
N ARG A 42 3.81 19.75 -0.15
CA ARG A 42 3.65 20.73 0.95
C ARG A 42 4.83 20.76 1.91
N ILE A 43 5.40 19.60 2.26
CA ILE A 43 6.57 19.54 3.14
C ILE A 43 7.81 20.13 2.44
N ALA A 44 7.98 19.85 1.15
CA ALA A 44 9.07 20.40 0.36
C ALA A 44 9.01 21.93 0.29
N ASP A 45 7.82 22.49 0.07
CA ASP A 45 7.59 23.93 0.00
C ASP A 45 7.88 24.63 1.35
N ILE A 46 7.39 24.07 2.47
CA ILE A 46 7.58 24.65 3.81
C ILE A 46 9.04 24.62 4.26
N ARG A 47 9.76 23.52 3.95
CA ARG A 47 11.16 23.33 4.37
C ARG A 47 12.16 23.93 3.38
N HIS A 48 11.70 24.48 2.25
CA HIS A 48 12.53 24.91 1.12
C HIS A 48 13.57 23.85 0.69
N SER A 49 13.26 22.57 0.89
CA SER A 49 14.16 21.45 0.67
C SER A 49 13.38 20.15 0.49
N ILE A 50 13.80 19.33 -0.48
CA ILE A 50 13.15 18.05 -0.80
C ILE A 50 13.60 16.93 0.15
N ALA A 51 14.78 17.07 0.77
CA ALA A 51 15.32 16.06 1.68
C ALA A 51 14.34 15.62 2.79
N PRO A 52 13.70 16.53 3.56
CA PRO A 52 12.71 16.13 4.56
C PRO A 52 11.42 15.54 3.97
N ALA A 53 11.09 15.84 2.72
CA ALA A 53 9.89 15.33 2.06
C ALA A 53 9.97 13.82 1.79
N TYR A 54 11.18 13.25 1.70
CA TYR A 54 11.39 11.79 1.60
C TYR A 54 10.98 11.00 2.85
N LEU A 55 10.70 11.68 3.97
CA LEU A 55 10.12 11.02 5.14
C LEU A 55 8.70 10.47 4.83
N VAL A 56 7.97 11.10 3.91
CA VAL A 56 6.63 10.67 3.50
C VAL A 56 6.64 9.27 2.87
N PRO A 57 7.41 9.01 1.78
CA PRO A 57 7.50 7.66 1.24
C PRO A 57 8.14 6.67 2.22
N LEU A 58 9.05 7.10 3.11
CA LEU A 58 9.62 6.22 4.12
C LEU A 58 8.54 5.65 5.05
N ILE A 59 7.62 6.48 5.54
CA ILE A 59 6.49 6.03 6.37
C ILE A 59 5.60 5.06 5.58
N ALA A 60 5.32 5.33 4.31
CA ALA A 60 4.54 4.42 3.46
C ALA A 60 5.22 3.04 3.32
N TYR A 61 6.54 3.00 3.17
CA TYR A 61 7.30 1.75 3.13
C TYR A 61 7.27 0.99 4.46
N VAL A 62 7.28 1.68 5.60
CA VAL A 62 7.12 1.04 6.92
C VAL A 62 5.76 0.34 7.02
N VAL A 63 4.68 0.97 6.55
CA VAL A 63 3.35 0.35 6.53
C VAL A 63 3.33 -0.91 5.65
N VAL A 64 3.97 -0.85 4.47
CA VAL A 64 4.08 -2.04 3.60
C VAL A 64 4.92 -3.13 4.25
N ALA A 65 6.01 -2.78 4.94
CA ALA A 65 6.83 -3.75 5.67
C ALA A 65 6.01 -4.45 6.76
N ILE A 66 5.22 -3.71 7.53
CA ILE A 66 4.31 -4.29 8.54
C ILE A 66 3.31 -5.25 7.89
N TYR A 67 2.71 -4.86 6.76
CA TYR A 67 1.83 -5.75 6.00
C TYR A 67 2.56 -7.03 5.57
N ALA A 68 3.79 -6.93 5.06
CA ALA A 68 4.56 -8.08 4.61
C ALA A 68 4.96 -9.02 5.77
N PHE A 69 5.39 -8.50 6.92
CA PHE A 69 5.86 -9.33 8.04
C PHE A 69 4.74 -9.87 8.93
N ALA A 70 3.69 -9.09 9.16
CA ALA A 70 2.63 -9.43 10.11
C ALA A 70 1.29 -9.78 9.43
N GLY A 71 0.95 -9.09 8.33
CA GLY A 71 -0.35 -9.18 7.67
C GLY A 71 -0.44 -10.25 6.57
N ALA A 72 0.66 -10.53 5.88
CA ALA A 72 0.73 -11.44 4.73
C ALA A 72 0.80 -12.92 5.13
N ARG A 73 0.05 -13.36 6.16
CA ARG A 73 0.00 -14.77 6.55
C ARG A 73 -0.69 -15.57 5.44
N PRO A 74 0.01 -16.48 4.75
CA PRO A 74 -0.62 -17.29 3.71
C PRO A 74 -1.60 -18.25 4.38
N ARG A 75 -2.91 -17.98 4.28
CA ARG A 75 -3.92 -18.95 4.71
C ARG A 75 -3.86 -20.16 3.77
N PRO A 76 -3.81 -21.39 4.29
CA PRO A 76 -3.96 -22.59 3.48
C PRO A 76 -5.28 -22.51 2.72
N VAL A 77 -5.24 -22.78 1.42
CA VAL A 77 -6.44 -22.97 0.62
C VAL A 77 -6.96 -24.35 1.00
N THR A 78 -7.84 -24.43 2.00
CA THR A 78 -8.60 -25.65 2.25
C THR A 78 -9.60 -25.77 1.11
N ALA A 79 -9.42 -26.80 0.28
CA ALA A 79 -10.29 -27.17 -0.82
C ALA A 79 -11.66 -27.63 -0.33
#